data_AF-A0A8G2C3F2-F1
#
_entry.id   AF-A0A8G2C3F2-F1
#
_cell.length_a   1.000
_cell.length_b   1.000
_cell.length_c   1.000
_cell.angle_alpha   90.00
_cell.angle_beta   90.00
_cell.angle_gamma   90.00
#
_symmetry.space_group_name_H-M   'P 1'
#
loop_
_entity.id
_entity.type
_entity.pdbx_description
1 polymer ?
#
loop_
_entity_poly.entity_id
_entity_poly.type
_entity_poly.pdbx_seq_one_letter_code
_entity_poly.pdbx_strand_id
1 'polypeptide(L)'
;MADHAHLLTEIKDNIRGKDPIKARLVLGYLENMDKSIREQVLGAFREAAPEFAVPVLCRFISEHREMVANLPLVREILAVKMLAQPQLLAKAISDPQTPCRDMYISMAGELRLEEVVDNLIEALLAATDVKEINLIIDTLGEIGDPQATNAVSEFLYSGNRTMIITATKALGKLGTPTAMLRLAERMGTDNQLDLLILDVFAKVQDSISLDKLNEAMRSHYAHLRTYAKKTLVGIGPKAVPTLTENLLFDDADLRIHTLNVLGDIGDPTAISPIRKLLHTHPANANVRFAAYEALGLLPLDRGAYVLTQGLSDPVDHVCIAAAKAIDRNFNEIMAAGIKNLASDREEDAQRIIKTAINAQAKQIFLSLMEEERFQPMALSQLSRAHQDIRDFFYAILKEHGYSGLALKLLAPEEKKTVRKRICAVDDSRMILSIYKSTLHELGYEPVLFEFPASALEWLQSNTPEMVLTDLNMPDITGIDLTREIRKSFSKKDLPVIMVTTQDEANDNKAALEAGVNDILRKPFTAESLGAVFKKYL
;
A
#
# COMPACT_ATOMS: atom_id res chain seq x y z
N MET A 1 24.35 29.47 49.37
CA MET A 1 23.02 28.85 49.37
C MET A 1 22.03 29.98 49.50
N ALA A 2 21.37 30.37 48.41
CA ALA A 2 20.28 31.33 48.52
C ALA A 2 19.19 30.68 49.38
N ASP A 3 18.65 31.41 50.36
CA ASP A 3 17.56 30.91 51.19
C ASP A 3 16.36 30.64 50.28
N HIS A 4 16.09 29.37 49.99
CA HIS A 4 15.05 29.01 49.03
C HIS A 4 13.65 29.49 49.46
N ALA A 5 13.44 29.75 50.77
CA ALA A 5 12.23 30.39 51.30
C ALA A 5 12.11 31.87 50.88
N HIS A 6 13.25 32.56 50.70
CA HIS A 6 13.27 33.93 50.20
C HIS A 6 12.78 33.99 48.74
N LEU A 7 13.19 33.05 47.89
CA LEU A 7 12.80 33.03 46.46
C LEU A 7 11.30 32.79 46.28
N LEU A 8 10.67 31.99 47.15
CA LEU A 8 9.21 31.80 47.14
C LEU A 8 8.45 33.06 47.58
N THR A 9 8.96 33.77 48.59
CA THR A 9 8.38 35.05 49.01
C THR A 9 8.53 36.08 47.90
N GLU A 10 9.72 36.14 47.29
CA GLU A 10 10.05 37.06 46.22
C GLU A 10 9.19 36.84 44.97
N ILE A 11 8.93 35.59 44.55
CA ILE A 11 8.03 35.37 43.40
C ILE A 11 6.59 35.83 43.68
N LYS A 12 6.10 35.61 44.91
CA LYS A 12 4.75 36.06 45.31
C LYS A 12 4.67 37.58 45.33
N ASP A 13 5.70 38.25 45.83
CA ASP A 13 5.78 39.71 45.86
C ASP A 13 5.89 40.29 44.45
N ASN A 14 6.68 39.67 43.57
CA ASN A 14 6.79 40.08 42.17
C ASN A 14 5.47 39.92 41.41
N ILE A 15 4.73 38.84 41.65
CA ILE A 15 3.39 38.63 41.08
C ILE A 15 2.42 39.72 41.58
N ARG A 16 2.40 40.00 42.89
CA ARG A 16 1.54 41.04 43.49
C ARG A 16 1.90 42.44 42.99
N GLY A 17 3.19 42.73 42.88
CA GLY A 17 3.74 43.99 42.39
C GLY A 17 3.72 44.14 40.86
N LYS A 18 3.30 43.10 40.12
CA LYS A 18 3.32 43.05 38.66
C LYS A 18 4.69 43.38 38.05
N ASP A 19 5.77 42.84 38.63
CA ASP A 19 7.15 42.98 38.12
C ASP A 19 7.57 41.74 37.29
N PRO A 20 7.38 41.77 35.95
CA PRO A 20 7.65 40.60 35.11
C PRO A 20 9.15 40.31 34.96
N ILE A 21 10.01 41.31 35.16
CA ILE A 21 11.46 41.17 35.01
C ILE A 21 12.00 40.38 36.19
N LYS A 22 11.66 40.80 37.42
CA LYS A 22 12.09 40.08 38.63
C LYS A 22 11.46 38.70 38.74
N ALA A 23 10.19 38.56 38.36
CA ALA A 23 9.54 37.24 38.33
C ALA A 23 10.29 36.25 37.43
N ARG A 24 10.71 36.68 36.23
CA ARG A 24 11.54 35.87 35.33
C ARG A 24 12.91 35.53 35.90
N LEU A 25 13.57 36.49 36.56
CA LEU A 25 14.86 36.25 37.20
C LEU A 25 14.74 35.12 38.23
N VAL A 26 13.70 35.13 39.06
CA VAL A 26 13.45 34.05 40.02
C VAL A 26 13.19 32.71 39.31
N LEU A 27 12.42 32.70 38.22
CA LEU A 27 12.19 31.49 37.41
C LEU A 27 13.50 30.94 36.82
N GLY A 28 14.45 31.79 36.47
CA GLY A 28 15.78 31.38 35.98
C GLY A 28 16.60 30.54 36.98
N TYR A 29 16.25 30.56 38.26
CA TYR A 29 16.92 29.77 39.30
C TYR A 29 16.24 28.43 39.61
N LEU A 30 15.16 28.05 38.90
CA LEU A 30 14.36 26.85 39.21
C LEU A 30 15.18 25.55 39.26
N GLU A 31 16.18 25.39 38.38
CA GLU A 31 17.07 24.22 38.36
C GLU A 31 17.84 24.03 39.66
N ASN A 32 18.19 25.12 40.32
CA ASN A 32 18.96 25.13 41.57
C ASN A 32 18.07 24.95 42.81
N MET A 33 16.74 24.86 42.64
CA MET A 33 15.78 24.69 43.74
C MET A 33 15.43 23.22 43.95
N ASP A 34 15.20 22.85 45.22
CA ASP A 34 14.57 21.59 45.60
C ASP A 34 13.19 21.45 44.93
N LYS A 35 12.82 20.21 44.57
CA LYS A 35 11.57 19.90 43.86
C LYS A 35 10.33 20.53 44.52
N SER A 36 10.22 20.42 45.85
CA SER A 36 9.08 20.97 46.61
C SER A 36 8.96 22.50 46.45
N ILE A 37 10.10 23.21 46.50
CA ILE A 37 10.11 24.67 46.39
C ILE A 37 9.87 25.09 44.95
N ARG A 38 10.45 24.37 43.98
CA ARG A 38 10.20 24.56 42.56
C ARG A 38 8.71 24.47 42.24
N GLU A 39 8.03 23.44 42.75
CA GLU A 39 6.58 23.25 42.58
C GLU A 39 5.77 24.38 43.24
N GLN A 40 6.19 24.89 44.40
CA GLN A 40 5.54 26.02 45.05
C GLN A 40 5.73 27.34 44.29
N VAL A 41 6.93 27.59 43.76
CA VAL A 41 7.23 28.77 42.93
C VAL A 41 6.39 28.75 41.65
N LEU A 42 6.33 27.61 40.96
CA LEU A 42 5.46 27.44 39.80
C LEU A 42 3.98 27.52 40.20
N GLY A 43 3.60 26.94 41.34
CA GLY A 43 2.25 27.00 41.90
C GLY A 43 1.76 28.43 42.12
N ALA A 44 2.64 29.39 42.46
CA ALA A 44 2.28 30.79 42.58
C ALA A 44 1.70 31.38 41.27
N PHE A 45 2.15 30.90 40.11
CA PHE A 45 1.61 31.31 38.82
C PHE A 45 0.21 30.75 38.54
N ARG A 46 -0.22 29.68 39.22
CA ARG A 46 -1.62 29.20 39.12
C ARG A 46 -2.61 30.21 39.67
N GLU A 47 -2.22 30.99 40.67
CA GLU A 47 -3.07 32.03 41.26
C GLU A 47 -2.89 33.41 40.61
N ALA A 48 -1.79 33.63 39.89
CA ALA A 48 -1.52 34.89 39.20
C ALA A 48 -2.54 35.20 38.09
N ALA A 49 -2.81 36.49 37.86
CA ALA A 49 -3.67 36.94 36.76
C ALA A 49 -3.07 36.53 35.40
N PRO A 50 -3.88 36.08 34.41
CA PRO A 50 -3.36 35.62 33.12
C PRO A 50 -2.55 36.69 32.38
N GLU A 51 -2.93 37.97 32.49
CA GLU A 51 -2.23 39.10 31.87
C GLU A 51 -0.79 39.27 32.36
N PHE A 52 -0.50 38.77 33.56
CA PHE A 52 0.85 38.74 34.11
C PHE A 52 1.54 37.40 33.86
N ALA A 53 0.85 36.30 34.16
CA ALA A 53 1.44 34.96 34.11
C ALA A 53 1.83 34.56 32.69
N VAL A 54 0.96 34.77 31.71
CA VAL A 54 1.17 34.28 30.34
C VAL A 54 2.41 34.91 29.69
N PRO A 55 2.59 36.25 29.63
CA PRO A 55 3.78 36.84 29.01
C PRO A 55 5.09 36.47 29.74
N VAL A 56 5.05 36.36 31.06
CA VAL A 56 6.21 35.96 31.88
C VAL A 56 6.63 34.54 31.56
N LEU A 57 5.67 33.61 31.55
CA LEU A 57 5.93 32.20 31.27
C LEU A 57 6.31 31.99 29.79
N CYS A 58 5.66 32.63 28.82
CA CYS A 58 6.04 32.53 27.41
C CYS A 58 7.51 32.91 27.19
N ARG A 59 7.95 34.06 27.75
CA ARG A 59 9.35 34.47 27.63
C ARG A 59 10.29 33.54 28.36
N PHE A 60 9.92 33.08 29.55
CA PHE A 60 10.71 32.10 30.31
C PHE A 60 10.94 30.81 29.51
N ILE A 61 9.89 30.28 28.87
CA ILE A 61 10.00 29.11 27.99
C ILE A 61 10.92 29.38 26.81
N SER A 62 10.81 30.56 26.19
CA SER A 62 11.64 30.95 25.05
C SER A 62 13.13 31.03 25.41
N GLU A 63 13.45 31.57 26.59
CA GLU A 63 14.83 31.78 27.07
C GLU A 63 15.47 30.50 27.66
N HIS A 64 14.66 29.58 28.19
CA HIS A 64 15.12 28.41 28.95
C HIS A 64 14.56 27.08 28.41
N ARG A 65 14.60 26.88 27.08
CA ARG A 65 14.00 25.70 26.42
C ARG A 65 14.43 24.35 27.01
N GLU A 66 15.72 24.15 27.28
CA GLU A 66 16.24 22.88 27.81
C GLU A 66 15.77 22.59 29.24
N MET A 67 15.80 23.61 30.11
CA MET A 67 15.29 23.50 31.47
C MET A 67 13.80 23.14 31.47
N VAL A 68 13.02 23.85 30.66
CA VAL A 68 11.55 23.72 30.62
C VAL A 68 11.11 22.38 30.05
N ALA A 69 11.89 21.76 29.16
CA ALA A 69 11.58 20.42 28.64
C ALA A 69 11.40 19.38 29.76
N ASN A 70 12.05 19.58 30.91
CA ASN A 70 11.94 18.71 32.09
C ASN A 70 10.93 19.21 33.15
N LEU A 71 10.13 20.23 32.83
CA LEU A 71 9.18 20.89 33.76
C LEU A 71 7.78 20.97 33.14
N PRO A 72 7.03 19.84 33.07
CA PRO A 72 5.70 19.81 32.44
C PRO A 72 4.71 20.80 33.07
N LEU A 73 4.86 21.05 34.38
CA LEU A 73 4.04 21.99 35.14
C LEU A 73 4.03 23.42 34.55
N VAL A 74 5.13 23.87 33.94
CA VAL A 74 5.20 25.21 33.31
C VAL A 74 4.20 25.31 32.16
N ARG A 75 4.16 24.28 31.30
CA ARG A 75 3.23 24.21 30.17
C ARG A 75 1.79 24.02 30.62
N GLU A 76 1.55 23.21 31.64
CA GLU A 76 0.22 23.03 32.23
C GLU A 76 -0.36 24.37 32.73
N ILE A 77 0.43 25.15 33.47
CA ILE A 77 -0.01 26.45 33.97
C ILE A 77 -0.29 27.40 32.81
N LEU A 78 0.59 27.44 31.82
CA LEU A 78 0.41 28.28 30.64
C LEU A 78 -0.89 27.93 29.91
N ALA A 79 -1.13 26.65 29.64
CA ALA A 79 -2.33 26.13 28.99
C ALA A 79 -3.60 26.55 29.74
N VAL A 80 -3.66 26.31 31.05
CA VAL A 80 -4.81 26.68 31.90
C VAL A 80 -5.06 28.18 31.88
N LYS A 81 -3.99 29.00 31.93
CA LYS A 81 -4.12 30.46 31.90
C LYS A 81 -4.60 30.98 30.56
N MET A 82 -4.12 30.39 29.47
CA MET A 82 -4.52 30.71 28.11
C MET A 82 -6.00 30.34 27.86
N LEU A 83 -6.43 29.16 28.32
CA LEU A 83 -7.84 28.73 28.25
C LEU A 83 -8.78 29.63 29.07
N ALA A 84 -8.30 30.14 30.21
CA ALA A 84 -9.10 31.04 31.03
C ALA A 84 -9.34 32.42 30.38
N GLN A 85 -8.49 32.84 29.44
CA GLN A 85 -8.61 34.14 28.77
C GLN A 85 -8.14 34.11 27.31
N PRO A 86 -8.89 33.49 26.39
CA PRO A 86 -8.52 33.37 24.97
C PRO A 86 -8.29 34.72 24.28
N GLN A 87 -8.96 35.79 24.74
CA GLN A 87 -8.78 37.15 24.20
C GLN A 87 -7.33 37.66 24.32
N LEU A 88 -6.58 37.19 25.31
CA LEU A 88 -5.18 37.54 25.45
C LEU A 88 -4.33 36.96 24.32
N LEU A 89 -4.67 35.74 23.85
CA LEU A 89 -4.02 35.11 22.70
C LEU A 89 -4.43 35.82 21.42
N ALA A 90 -5.72 36.13 21.23
CA ALA A 90 -6.20 36.87 20.06
C ALA A 90 -5.41 38.18 19.88
N LYS A 91 -5.28 38.96 20.96
CA LYS A 91 -4.51 40.22 20.95
C LYS A 91 -3.03 40.00 20.66
N ALA A 92 -2.41 39.00 21.28
CA ALA A 92 -1.00 38.66 21.07
C ALA A 92 -0.73 38.18 19.63
N ILE A 93 -1.65 37.42 19.04
CA ILE A 93 -1.58 36.93 17.67
C ILE A 93 -1.77 38.10 16.71
N SER A 94 -2.70 39.03 16.94
CA SER A 94 -2.93 40.16 16.03
C SER A 94 -1.82 41.21 16.00
N ASP A 95 -0.98 41.31 17.04
CA ASP A 95 0.12 42.29 17.09
C ASP A 95 1.47 41.62 16.70
N PRO A 96 2.04 41.93 15.52
CA PRO A 96 3.33 41.39 15.07
C PRO A 96 4.52 41.73 15.97
N GLN A 97 4.41 42.77 16.80
CA GLN A 97 5.46 43.16 17.75
C GLN A 97 5.37 42.42 19.08
N THR A 98 4.40 41.51 19.24
CA THR A 98 4.26 40.73 20.45
C THR A 98 5.51 39.89 20.73
N PRO A 99 6.15 40.04 21.90
CA PRO A 99 7.28 39.22 22.29
C PRO A 99 6.88 37.73 22.37
N CYS A 100 7.69 36.85 21.77
CA CYS A 100 7.43 35.40 21.72
C CYS A 100 6.06 35.07 21.09
N ARG A 101 5.63 35.85 20.07
CA ARG A 101 4.38 35.63 19.32
C ARG A 101 4.24 34.19 18.81
N ASP A 102 5.36 33.57 18.42
CA ASP A 102 5.44 32.17 18.00
C ASP A 102 4.87 31.20 19.06
N MET A 103 5.12 31.45 20.34
CA MET A 103 4.56 30.64 21.44
C MET A 103 3.04 30.79 21.55
N TYR A 104 2.51 32.00 21.36
CA TYR A 104 1.05 32.21 21.39
C TYR A 104 0.36 31.50 20.23
N ILE A 105 0.96 31.57 19.03
CA ILE A 105 0.47 30.87 17.85
C ILE A 105 0.52 29.36 18.08
N SER A 106 1.66 28.80 18.52
CA SER A 106 1.78 27.35 18.74
C SER A 106 0.81 26.84 19.82
N MET A 107 0.65 27.59 20.92
CA MET A 107 -0.27 27.21 21.99
C MET A 107 -1.74 27.26 21.52
N ALA A 108 -2.11 28.17 20.62
CA ALA A 108 -3.45 28.19 20.05
C ALA A 108 -3.78 26.88 19.30
N GLY A 109 -2.80 26.33 18.57
CA GLY A 109 -2.91 25.05 17.88
C GLY A 109 -3.00 23.88 18.84
N GLU A 110 -2.08 23.82 19.81
CA GLU A 110 -2.05 22.76 20.85
C GLU A 110 -3.36 22.71 21.66
N LEU A 111 -3.94 23.88 21.96
CA LEU A 111 -5.19 24.01 22.69
C LEU A 111 -6.45 23.94 21.81
N ARG A 112 -6.29 23.89 20.49
CA ARG A 112 -7.38 23.92 19.49
C ARG A 112 -8.39 25.04 19.72
N LEU A 113 -7.90 26.26 19.87
CA LEU A 113 -8.74 27.42 20.17
C LEU A 113 -9.35 28.00 18.89
N GLU A 114 -10.62 27.72 18.66
CA GLU A 114 -11.38 28.21 17.50
C GLU A 114 -11.56 29.75 17.56
N GLU A 115 -11.59 30.35 18.75
CA GLU A 115 -11.86 31.79 18.92
C GLU A 115 -10.77 32.71 18.36
N VAL A 116 -9.60 32.16 18.00
CA VAL A 116 -8.48 32.94 17.45
C VAL A 116 -8.24 32.68 15.95
N VAL A 117 -9.11 31.91 15.29
CA VAL A 117 -8.95 31.54 13.87
C VAL A 117 -8.94 32.77 12.97
N ASP A 118 -9.85 33.73 13.20
CA ASP A 118 -9.87 35.00 12.45
C ASP A 118 -8.54 35.76 12.60
N ASN A 119 -8.02 35.87 13.83
CA ASN A 119 -6.75 36.53 14.11
C ASN A 119 -5.57 35.83 13.41
N LEU A 120 -5.58 34.49 13.35
CA LEU A 120 -4.57 33.71 12.66
C LEU A 120 -4.66 33.88 11.13
N ILE A 121 -5.87 33.92 10.56
CA ILE A 121 -6.06 34.17 9.12
C ILE A 121 -5.57 35.58 8.76
N GLU A 122 -5.94 36.60 9.54
CA GLU A 122 -5.44 37.97 9.34
C GLU A 122 -3.91 38.03 9.45
N ALA A 123 -3.33 37.38 10.47
CA ALA A 123 -1.89 37.28 10.66
C ALA A 123 -1.20 36.59 9.47
N LEU A 124 -1.79 35.51 8.95
CA LEU A 124 -1.27 34.76 7.80
C LEU A 124 -1.21 35.64 6.54
N LEU A 125 -2.25 36.43 6.29
CA LEU A 125 -2.34 37.32 5.12
C LEU A 125 -1.36 38.50 5.21
N ALA A 126 -1.01 38.93 6.42
CA ALA A 126 -0.07 40.03 6.66
C ALA A 126 1.40 39.57 6.76
N ALA A 127 1.64 38.30 7.05
CA ALA A 127 2.99 37.77 7.28
C ALA A 127 3.85 37.76 6.00
N THR A 128 5.12 38.08 6.15
CA THR A 128 6.12 38.04 5.07
C THR A 128 7.26 37.06 5.37
N ASP A 129 7.48 36.73 6.65
CA ASP A 129 8.49 35.77 7.07
C ASP A 129 8.00 34.33 6.84
N VAL A 130 8.83 33.53 6.17
CA VAL A 130 8.49 32.16 5.79
C VAL A 130 8.29 31.26 7.01
N LYS A 131 9.04 31.46 8.12
CA LYS A 131 8.89 30.61 9.31
C LYS A 131 7.58 30.92 10.02
N GLU A 132 7.25 32.20 10.16
CA GLU A 132 5.98 32.64 10.73
C GLU A 132 4.78 32.14 9.91
N ILE A 133 4.84 32.28 8.58
CA ILE A 133 3.78 31.78 7.69
C ILE A 133 3.57 30.27 7.89
N ASN A 134 4.65 29.47 7.89
CA ASN A 134 4.54 28.03 8.10
C ASN A 134 3.96 27.69 9.48
N LEU A 135 4.39 28.40 10.52
CA LEU A 135 3.86 28.20 11.87
C LEU A 135 2.34 28.46 11.90
N ILE A 136 1.88 29.57 11.31
CA ILE A 136 0.46 29.91 11.29
C ILE A 136 -0.34 28.88 10.48
N ILE A 137 0.14 28.46 9.31
CA ILE A 137 -0.53 27.43 8.49
C ILE A 137 -0.67 26.12 9.26
N ASP A 138 0.41 25.65 9.92
CA ASP A 138 0.38 24.41 10.69
C ASP A 138 -0.59 24.52 11.88
N THR A 139 -0.54 25.64 12.60
CA THR A 139 -1.46 25.95 13.71
C THR A 139 -2.92 25.96 13.26
N LEU A 140 -3.25 26.61 12.14
CA LEU A 140 -4.62 26.59 11.59
C LEU A 140 -5.07 25.15 11.27
N GLY A 141 -4.17 24.33 10.73
CA GLY A 141 -4.43 22.91 10.53
C GLY A 141 -4.66 22.15 11.84
N GLU A 142 -3.89 22.43 12.90
CA GLU A 142 -4.06 21.79 14.23
C GLU A 142 -5.36 22.15 14.93
N ILE A 143 -5.81 23.40 14.78
CA ILE A 143 -7.11 23.83 15.31
C ILE A 143 -8.24 23.05 14.61
N GLY A 144 -8.15 22.90 13.28
CA GLY A 144 -9.13 22.11 12.52
C GLY A 144 -10.37 22.89 12.08
N ASP A 145 -10.39 24.22 12.24
CA ASP A 145 -11.56 25.03 11.90
C ASP A 145 -11.74 25.17 10.37
N PRO A 146 -12.90 24.77 9.80
CA PRO A 146 -13.17 24.85 8.37
C PRO A 146 -12.96 26.21 7.72
N GLN A 147 -13.14 27.31 8.46
CA GLN A 147 -12.99 28.68 7.96
C GLN A 147 -11.59 28.97 7.42
N ALA A 148 -10.57 28.29 7.95
CA ALA A 148 -9.18 28.44 7.52
C ALA A 148 -8.89 27.85 6.13
N THR A 149 -9.78 26.99 5.60
CA THR A 149 -9.54 26.21 4.38
C THR A 149 -9.10 27.08 3.20
N ASN A 150 -9.82 28.17 2.92
CA ASN A 150 -9.53 29.02 1.77
C ASN A 150 -8.18 29.72 1.92
N ALA A 151 -7.92 30.30 3.10
CA ALA A 151 -6.68 31.02 3.38
C ALA A 151 -5.45 30.10 3.30
N VAL A 152 -5.54 28.87 3.81
CA VAL A 152 -4.46 27.88 3.72
C VAL A 152 -4.28 27.39 2.28
N SER A 153 -5.37 27.25 1.50
CA SER A 153 -5.30 26.66 0.15
C SER A 153 -4.52 27.48 -0.87
N GLU A 154 -4.44 28.80 -0.70
CA GLU A 154 -3.61 29.68 -1.55
C GLU A 154 -2.12 29.28 -1.52
N PHE A 155 -1.65 28.72 -0.40
CA PHE A 155 -0.25 28.34 -0.22
C PHE A 155 0.14 27.06 -0.96
N LEU A 156 -0.81 26.32 -1.52
CA LEU A 156 -0.51 25.20 -2.44
C LEU A 156 0.22 25.66 -3.71
N TYR A 157 0.06 26.93 -4.09
CA TYR A 157 0.66 27.54 -5.29
C TYR A 157 1.83 28.46 -4.96
N SER A 158 2.35 28.41 -3.73
CA SER A 158 3.53 29.17 -3.31
C SER A 158 4.77 28.78 -4.13
N GLY A 159 5.69 29.74 -4.34
CA GLY A 159 7.03 29.46 -4.88
C GLY A 159 7.97 28.75 -3.88
N ASN A 160 7.53 28.53 -2.63
CA ASN A 160 8.33 27.91 -1.59
C ASN A 160 7.85 26.49 -1.26
N ARG A 161 8.71 25.49 -1.47
CA ARG A 161 8.39 24.07 -1.26
C ARG A 161 7.95 23.75 0.17
N THR A 162 8.54 24.37 1.18
CA THR A 162 8.17 24.14 2.58
C THR A 162 6.74 24.60 2.83
N MET A 163 6.34 25.76 2.29
CA MET A 163 4.98 26.29 2.43
C MET A 163 3.95 25.38 1.75
N ILE A 164 4.26 24.85 0.56
CA ILE A 164 3.38 23.88 -0.13
C ILE A 164 3.18 22.63 0.74
N ILE A 165 4.26 22.06 1.30
CA ILE A 165 4.19 20.86 2.14
C ILE A 165 3.38 21.13 3.40
N THR A 166 3.62 22.26 4.09
CA THR A 166 2.89 22.64 5.30
C THR A 166 1.42 22.85 5.01
N ALA A 167 1.07 23.57 3.94
CA ALA A 167 -0.31 23.78 3.52
C ALA A 167 -1.01 22.46 3.16
N THR A 168 -0.32 21.56 2.47
CA THR A 168 -0.85 20.24 2.12
C THR A 168 -1.23 19.45 3.38
N LYS A 169 -0.34 19.42 4.37
CA LYS A 169 -0.59 18.73 5.65
C LYS A 169 -1.70 19.41 6.45
N ALA A 170 -1.71 20.74 6.51
CA ALA A 170 -2.72 21.51 7.22
C ALA A 170 -4.12 21.30 6.62
N LEU A 171 -4.27 21.32 5.29
CA LEU A 171 -5.52 20.99 4.61
C LEU A 171 -5.98 19.56 4.90
N GLY A 172 -5.04 18.61 5.02
CA GLY A 172 -5.34 17.25 5.47
C GLY A 172 -5.86 17.18 6.90
N LYS A 173 -5.30 17.98 7.82
CA LYS A 173 -5.79 18.09 9.20
C LYS A 173 -7.18 18.76 9.25
N LEU A 174 -7.43 19.79 8.43
CA LEU A 174 -8.73 20.44 8.30
C LEU A 174 -9.81 19.48 7.78
N GLY A 175 -9.46 18.58 6.84
CA GLY A 175 -10.32 17.47 6.42
C GLY A 175 -11.64 17.90 5.77
N THR A 176 -11.78 19.15 5.33
CA THR A 176 -13.04 19.63 4.72
C THR A 176 -13.17 19.15 3.27
N PRO A 177 -14.39 18.99 2.73
CA PRO A 177 -14.57 18.65 1.32
C PRO A 177 -13.88 19.66 0.37
N THR A 178 -13.95 20.95 0.69
CA THR A 178 -13.24 21.99 -0.04
C THR A 178 -11.73 21.81 0.02
N ALA A 179 -11.17 21.47 1.18
CA ALA A 179 -9.74 21.18 1.31
C ALA A 179 -9.32 20.01 0.40
N MET A 180 -10.11 18.92 0.40
CA MET A 180 -9.82 17.75 -0.44
C MET A 180 -9.92 18.08 -1.94
N LEU A 181 -10.91 18.88 -2.35
CA LEU A 181 -11.00 19.39 -3.73
C LEU A 181 -9.78 20.21 -4.12
N ARG A 182 -9.33 21.14 -3.27
CA ARG A 182 -8.13 21.96 -3.55
C ARG A 182 -6.86 21.14 -3.67
N LEU A 183 -6.71 20.12 -2.83
CA LEU A 183 -5.61 19.17 -2.95
C LEU A 183 -5.70 18.37 -4.25
N ALA A 184 -6.89 17.91 -4.62
CA ALA A 184 -7.10 17.17 -5.85
C ALA A 184 -6.79 18.02 -7.11
N GLU A 185 -7.19 19.29 -7.12
CA GLU A 185 -6.85 20.26 -8.18
C GLU A 185 -5.35 20.48 -8.32
N ARG A 186 -4.59 20.31 -7.24
CA ARG A 186 -3.14 20.54 -7.22
C ARG A 186 -2.33 19.38 -7.82
N MET A 187 -2.92 18.19 -7.91
CA MET A 187 -2.24 16.98 -8.36
C MET A 187 -1.80 17.06 -9.83
N GLY A 188 -0.82 16.23 -10.21
CA GLY A 188 -0.36 16.04 -11.59
C GLY A 188 0.78 16.98 -12.01
N THR A 189 1.34 17.75 -11.06
CA THR A 189 2.43 18.71 -11.35
C THR A 189 3.79 18.26 -10.83
N ASP A 190 3.83 17.54 -9.70
CA ASP A 190 5.04 16.99 -9.08
C ASP A 190 4.68 15.65 -8.43
N ASN A 191 5.28 14.56 -8.90
CA ASN A 191 5.02 13.21 -8.39
C ASN A 191 5.29 13.07 -6.87
N GLN A 192 6.26 13.82 -6.32
CA GLN A 192 6.52 13.80 -4.88
C GLN A 192 5.41 14.51 -4.09
N LEU A 193 4.86 15.59 -4.65
CA LEU A 193 3.71 16.28 -4.06
C LEU A 193 2.44 15.42 -4.18
N ASP A 194 2.24 14.76 -5.31
CA ASP A 194 1.12 13.86 -5.53
C ASP A 194 1.12 12.72 -4.51
N LEU A 195 2.28 12.12 -4.21
CA LEU A 195 2.39 11.12 -3.14
C LEU A 195 2.01 11.68 -1.76
N LEU A 196 2.41 12.92 -1.45
CA LEU A 196 2.02 13.58 -0.20
C LEU A 196 0.50 13.83 -0.13
N ILE A 197 -0.11 14.24 -1.25
CA ILE A 197 -1.55 14.45 -1.35
C ILE A 197 -2.30 13.13 -1.23
N LEU A 198 -1.83 12.06 -1.88
CA LEU A 198 -2.42 10.73 -1.74
C LEU A 198 -2.31 10.20 -0.30
N ASP A 199 -1.24 10.52 0.44
CA ASP A 199 -1.13 10.20 1.88
C ASP A 199 -2.15 10.96 2.73
N VAL A 200 -2.50 12.19 2.35
CA VAL A 200 -3.61 12.93 2.98
C VAL A 200 -4.94 12.23 2.69
N PHE A 201 -5.21 11.89 1.43
CA PHE A 201 -6.44 11.17 1.04
C PHE A 201 -6.56 9.81 1.71
N ALA A 202 -5.45 9.09 1.89
CA ALA A 202 -5.38 7.82 2.62
C ALA A 202 -5.85 7.94 4.08
N LYS A 203 -5.62 9.09 4.72
CA LYS A 203 -6.01 9.36 6.11
C LYS A 203 -7.45 9.87 6.21
N VAL A 204 -7.87 10.75 5.28
CA VAL A 204 -9.21 11.37 5.31
C VAL A 204 -10.28 10.39 4.84
N GLN A 205 -10.04 9.66 3.74
CA GLN A 205 -10.92 8.62 3.21
C GLN A 205 -12.39 9.07 2.98
N ASP A 206 -12.62 10.33 2.63
CA ASP A 206 -13.93 10.79 2.16
C ASP A 206 -14.15 10.38 0.68
N SER A 207 -15.31 10.71 0.12
CA SER A 207 -15.64 10.33 -1.27
C SER A 207 -14.58 10.87 -2.25
N ILE A 208 -14.21 12.14 -2.13
CA ILE A 208 -13.23 12.79 -3.01
C ILE A 208 -11.87 12.10 -2.89
N SER A 209 -11.43 11.80 -1.66
CA SER A 209 -10.17 11.11 -1.38
C SER A 209 -10.14 9.72 -1.98
N LEU A 210 -11.20 8.93 -1.81
CA LEU A 210 -11.31 7.58 -2.37
C LEU A 210 -11.33 7.61 -3.90
N ASP A 211 -12.06 8.55 -4.50
CA ASP A 211 -12.11 8.72 -5.95
C ASP A 211 -10.73 9.08 -6.52
N LYS A 212 -9.97 9.94 -5.84
CA LYS A 212 -8.63 10.32 -6.27
C LYS A 212 -7.59 9.22 -6.08
N LEU A 213 -7.68 8.44 -5.00
CA LEU A 213 -6.89 7.21 -4.83
C LEU A 213 -7.22 6.20 -5.94
N ASN A 214 -8.50 6.06 -6.28
CA ASN A 214 -8.96 5.18 -7.35
C ASN A 214 -8.43 5.63 -8.73
N GLU A 215 -8.50 6.93 -9.03
CA GLU A 215 -7.96 7.51 -10.26
C GLU A 215 -6.45 7.29 -10.39
N ALA A 216 -5.71 7.40 -9.27
CA ALA A 216 -4.27 7.19 -9.26
C ALA A 216 -3.84 5.76 -9.66
N MET A 217 -4.73 4.76 -9.61
CA MET A 217 -4.45 3.43 -10.17
C MET A 217 -4.25 3.44 -11.70
N ARG A 218 -4.74 4.47 -12.39
CA ARG A 218 -4.56 4.69 -13.84
C ARG A 218 -3.41 5.64 -14.17
N SER A 219 -2.63 6.06 -13.17
CA SER A 219 -1.51 6.97 -13.40
C SER A 219 -0.50 6.38 -14.38
N HIS A 220 0.08 7.19 -15.26
CA HIS A 220 1.21 6.79 -16.12
C HIS A 220 2.51 6.55 -15.33
N TYR A 221 2.51 6.84 -14.03
CA TYR A 221 3.66 6.63 -13.16
C TYR A 221 3.44 5.40 -12.28
N ALA A 222 4.23 4.35 -12.52
CA ALA A 222 4.11 3.08 -11.81
C ALA A 222 4.11 3.22 -10.28
N HIS A 223 4.94 4.09 -9.71
CA HIS A 223 5.00 4.30 -8.25
C HIS A 223 3.71 4.89 -7.67
N LEU A 224 3.01 5.77 -8.39
CA LEU A 224 1.70 6.30 -7.97
C LEU A 224 0.63 5.19 -8.03
N ARG A 225 0.63 4.38 -9.09
CA ARG A 225 -0.27 3.22 -9.22
C ARG A 225 -0.07 2.25 -8.06
N THR A 226 1.18 1.88 -7.77
CA THR A 226 1.52 0.93 -6.70
C THR A 226 1.15 1.48 -5.33
N TYR A 227 1.43 2.76 -5.06
CA TYR A 227 1.01 3.42 -3.81
C TYR A 227 -0.51 3.39 -3.66
N ALA A 228 -1.25 3.81 -4.70
CA ALA A 228 -2.71 3.81 -4.68
C ALA A 228 -3.30 2.42 -4.40
N LYS A 229 -2.84 1.38 -5.11
CA LYS A 229 -3.28 -0.01 -4.89
C LYS A 229 -3.05 -0.46 -3.44
N LYS A 230 -1.82 -0.30 -2.93
CA LYS A 230 -1.45 -0.67 -1.55
C LYS A 230 -2.31 0.06 -0.53
N THR A 231 -2.55 1.35 -0.74
CA THR A 231 -3.39 2.18 0.13
C THR A 231 -4.85 1.75 0.09
N LEU A 232 -5.42 1.49 -1.08
CA LEU A 232 -6.81 1.03 -1.22
C LEU A 232 -7.03 -0.34 -0.57
N VAL A 233 -6.05 -1.26 -0.69
CA VAL A 233 -6.06 -2.53 0.06
C VAL A 233 -6.05 -2.27 1.58
N GLY A 234 -5.19 -1.36 2.05
CA GLY A 234 -5.11 -1.00 3.48
C GLY A 234 -6.38 -0.32 4.01
N ILE A 235 -7.12 0.41 3.17
CA ILE A 235 -8.44 0.98 3.50
C ILE A 235 -9.51 -0.12 3.63
N GLY A 236 -9.41 -1.17 2.81
CA GLY A 236 -10.27 -2.35 2.91
C GLY A 236 -11.70 -2.13 2.38
N PRO A 237 -12.73 -2.70 3.03
CA PRO A 237 -14.12 -2.71 2.53
C PRO A 237 -14.70 -1.36 2.12
N LYS A 238 -14.25 -0.26 2.74
CA LYS A 238 -14.73 1.09 2.43
C LYS A 238 -14.39 1.54 0.99
N ALA A 239 -13.33 0.99 0.39
CA ALA A 239 -12.94 1.29 -0.98
C ALA A 239 -13.72 0.46 -2.04
N VAL A 240 -14.38 -0.63 -1.63
CA VAL A 240 -15.00 -1.60 -2.55
C VAL A 240 -16.07 -0.99 -3.46
N PRO A 241 -16.98 -0.11 -2.98
CA PRO A 241 -17.98 0.50 -3.86
C PRO A 241 -17.34 1.24 -5.06
N THR A 242 -16.40 2.15 -4.79
CA THR A 242 -15.67 2.91 -5.81
C THR A 242 -14.87 1.98 -6.75
N LEU A 243 -14.23 0.95 -6.21
CA LEU A 243 -13.51 -0.03 -7.01
C LEU A 243 -14.43 -0.82 -7.95
N THR A 244 -15.61 -1.24 -7.49
CA THR A 244 -16.52 -2.05 -8.33
C THR A 244 -17.07 -1.29 -9.52
N GLU A 245 -17.17 0.04 -9.45
CA GLU A 245 -17.54 0.88 -10.59
C GLU A 245 -16.52 0.79 -11.73
N ASN A 246 -15.23 0.59 -11.41
CA ASN A 246 -14.18 0.45 -12.41
C ASN A 246 -14.41 -0.72 -13.36
N LEU A 247 -15.07 -1.79 -12.89
CA LEU A 247 -15.34 -2.98 -13.70
C LEU A 247 -16.31 -2.70 -14.86
N LEU A 248 -17.07 -1.60 -14.79
CA LEU A 248 -18.03 -1.19 -15.81
C LEU A 248 -17.38 -0.50 -17.00
N PHE A 249 -16.19 0.11 -16.84
CA PHE A 249 -15.50 0.81 -17.92
C PHE A 249 -14.76 -0.15 -18.84
N ASP A 250 -14.68 0.17 -20.14
CA ASP A 250 -13.94 -0.64 -21.11
C ASP A 250 -12.45 -0.29 -21.16
N ASP A 251 -11.78 -0.55 -20.04
CA ASP A 251 -10.34 -0.40 -19.89
C ASP A 251 -9.80 -1.67 -19.23
N ALA A 252 -9.01 -2.43 -19.99
CA ALA A 252 -8.50 -3.71 -19.53
C ALA A 252 -7.50 -3.56 -18.37
N ASP A 253 -6.62 -2.57 -18.42
CA ASP A 253 -5.59 -2.37 -17.38
C ASP A 253 -6.24 -1.91 -16.08
N LEU A 254 -7.19 -0.97 -16.14
CA LEU A 254 -7.96 -0.58 -14.96
C LEU A 254 -8.74 -1.77 -14.38
N ARG A 255 -9.39 -2.58 -15.22
CA ARG A 255 -10.13 -3.77 -14.75
C ARG A 255 -9.19 -4.74 -14.05
N ILE A 256 -8.03 -5.04 -14.62
CA ILE A 256 -7.03 -5.95 -14.00
C ILE A 256 -6.59 -5.40 -12.65
N HIS A 257 -6.18 -4.12 -12.59
CA HIS A 257 -5.75 -3.49 -11.33
C HIS A 257 -6.85 -3.49 -10.27
N THR A 258 -8.07 -3.21 -10.67
CA THR A 258 -9.24 -3.24 -9.78
C THR A 258 -9.48 -4.66 -9.24
N LEU A 259 -9.44 -5.67 -10.09
CA LEU A 259 -9.68 -7.06 -9.70
C LEU A 259 -8.62 -7.54 -8.70
N ASN A 260 -7.35 -7.21 -8.92
CA ASN A 260 -6.27 -7.53 -7.98
C ASN A 260 -6.53 -6.88 -6.61
N VAL A 261 -6.83 -5.58 -6.58
CA VAL A 261 -7.13 -4.86 -5.32
C VAL A 261 -8.37 -5.44 -4.62
N LEU A 262 -9.44 -5.77 -5.35
CA LEU A 262 -10.64 -6.39 -4.77
C LEU A 262 -10.35 -7.78 -4.19
N GLY A 263 -9.51 -8.57 -4.87
CA GLY A 263 -9.05 -9.86 -4.38
C GLY A 263 -8.24 -9.75 -3.09
N ASP A 264 -7.30 -8.80 -3.04
CA ASP A 264 -6.44 -8.53 -1.87
C ASP A 264 -7.22 -7.96 -0.68
N ILE A 265 -8.27 -7.15 -0.92
CA ILE A 265 -9.19 -6.68 0.12
C ILE A 265 -9.97 -7.86 0.73
N GLY A 266 -10.38 -8.83 -0.09
CA GLY A 266 -11.07 -10.03 0.38
C GLY A 266 -12.54 -9.83 0.78
N ASP A 267 -13.16 -8.70 0.43
CA ASP A 267 -14.54 -8.38 0.84
C ASP A 267 -15.59 -9.10 -0.04
N PRO A 268 -16.54 -9.86 0.57
CA PRO A 268 -17.53 -10.64 -0.18
C PRO A 268 -18.47 -9.82 -1.08
N THR A 269 -18.65 -8.51 -0.82
CA THR A 269 -19.51 -7.66 -1.66
C THR A 269 -18.98 -7.51 -3.09
N ALA A 270 -17.68 -7.75 -3.30
CA ALA A 270 -17.04 -7.75 -4.62
C ALA A 270 -17.43 -8.95 -5.50
N ILE A 271 -17.94 -10.05 -4.92
CA ILE A 271 -18.22 -11.30 -5.65
C ILE A 271 -19.24 -11.09 -6.79
N SER A 272 -20.34 -10.39 -6.50
CA SER A 272 -21.41 -10.19 -7.49
C SER A 272 -20.97 -9.31 -8.67
N PRO A 273 -20.31 -8.15 -8.45
CA PRO A 273 -19.70 -7.36 -9.53
C PRO A 273 -18.71 -8.16 -10.40
N ILE A 274 -17.80 -8.93 -9.80
CA ILE A 274 -16.80 -9.70 -10.55
C ILE A 274 -17.47 -10.79 -11.40
N ARG A 275 -18.48 -11.49 -10.85
CA ARG A 275 -19.26 -12.47 -11.63
C ARG A 275 -20.03 -11.82 -12.78
N LYS A 276 -20.60 -10.64 -12.55
CA LYS A 276 -21.29 -9.87 -13.60
C LYS A 276 -20.32 -9.51 -14.72
N LEU A 277 -19.08 -9.13 -14.41
CA LEU A 277 -18.03 -8.90 -15.41
C LEU A 277 -17.72 -10.18 -16.19
N LEU A 278 -17.57 -11.35 -15.55
CA LEU A 278 -17.33 -12.60 -16.27
C LEU A 278 -18.47 -12.98 -17.22
N HIS A 279 -19.72 -12.72 -16.84
CA HIS A 279 -20.88 -12.96 -17.70
C HIS A 279 -20.92 -12.08 -18.96
N THR A 280 -20.16 -10.97 -19.01
CA THR A 280 -20.04 -10.18 -20.25
C THR A 280 -19.03 -10.79 -21.23
N HIS A 281 -18.38 -11.89 -20.87
CA HIS A 281 -17.33 -12.57 -21.64
C HIS A 281 -16.22 -11.60 -22.11
N PRO A 282 -15.45 -10.98 -21.19
CA PRO A 282 -14.43 -10.00 -21.55
C PRO A 282 -13.45 -10.57 -22.57
N ALA A 283 -13.21 -9.86 -23.67
CA ALA A 283 -12.32 -10.32 -24.74
C ALA A 283 -10.87 -10.52 -24.25
N ASN A 284 -10.39 -9.64 -23.38
CA ASN A 284 -9.04 -9.69 -22.83
C ASN A 284 -8.89 -10.86 -21.82
N ALA A 285 -7.99 -11.79 -22.12
CA ALA A 285 -7.73 -12.96 -21.28
C ALA A 285 -7.16 -12.61 -19.90
N ASN A 286 -6.37 -11.54 -19.78
CA ASN A 286 -5.81 -11.10 -18.50
C ASN A 286 -6.91 -10.56 -17.57
N VAL A 287 -7.97 -9.94 -18.11
CA VAL A 287 -9.15 -9.53 -17.33
C VAL A 287 -9.87 -10.76 -16.78
N ARG A 288 -10.09 -11.78 -17.60
CA ARG A 288 -10.73 -13.04 -17.16
C ARG A 288 -9.87 -13.78 -16.14
N PHE A 289 -8.56 -13.84 -16.37
CA PHE A 289 -7.58 -14.38 -15.42
C PHE A 289 -7.67 -13.70 -14.06
N ALA A 290 -7.55 -12.37 -14.02
CA ALA A 290 -7.60 -11.58 -12.79
C ALA A 290 -8.95 -11.74 -12.07
N ALA A 291 -10.05 -11.89 -12.81
CA ALA A 291 -11.37 -12.11 -12.24
C ALA A 291 -11.47 -13.47 -11.51
N TYR A 292 -10.94 -14.54 -12.11
CA TYR A 292 -10.87 -15.84 -11.43
C TYR A 292 -9.91 -15.83 -10.26
N GLU A 293 -8.76 -15.16 -10.38
CA GLU A 293 -7.81 -15.02 -9.28
C GLU A 293 -8.45 -14.31 -8.08
N ALA A 294 -9.10 -13.16 -8.31
CA ALA A 294 -9.83 -12.42 -7.29
C ALA A 294 -10.94 -13.27 -6.64
N LEU A 295 -11.75 -13.97 -7.43
CA LEU A 295 -12.77 -14.88 -6.89
C LEU A 295 -12.17 -16.04 -6.08
N GLY A 296 -10.96 -16.49 -6.42
CA GLY A 296 -10.22 -17.48 -5.66
C GLY A 296 -9.64 -16.98 -4.32
N LEU A 297 -9.67 -15.67 -4.06
CA LEU A 297 -9.30 -15.06 -2.79
C LEU A 297 -10.53 -14.71 -1.92
N LEU A 298 -11.73 -14.79 -2.49
CA LEU A 298 -12.98 -14.44 -1.82
C LEU A 298 -13.71 -15.70 -1.29
N PRO A 299 -14.47 -15.60 -0.19
CA PRO A 299 -15.26 -16.71 0.33
C PRO A 299 -16.54 -16.92 -0.52
N LEU A 300 -16.57 -17.97 -1.34
CA LEU A 300 -17.67 -18.23 -2.27
C LEU A 300 -18.69 -19.23 -1.71
N ASP A 301 -19.60 -18.77 -0.84
CA ASP A 301 -20.61 -19.66 -0.23
C ASP A 301 -21.74 -20.08 -1.18
N ARG A 302 -22.07 -19.26 -2.21
CA ARG A 302 -23.21 -19.49 -3.12
C ARG A 302 -22.92 -19.17 -4.57
N GLY A 303 -23.41 -20.02 -5.48
CA GLY A 303 -23.31 -19.80 -6.93
C GLY A 303 -21.89 -19.96 -7.48
N ALA A 304 -21.01 -20.57 -6.70
CA ALA A 304 -19.62 -20.81 -7.05
C ALA A 304 -19.47 -21.80 -8.23
N TYR A 305 -20.54 -22.54 -8.59
CA TYR A 305 -20.63 -23.32 -9.83
C TYR A 305 -20.28 -22.50 -11.09
N VAL A 306 -20.55 -21.19 -11.11
CA VAL A 306 -20.20 -20.33 -12.27
C VAL A 306 -18.70 -20.36 -12.56
N LEU A 307 -17.86 -20.64 -11.55
CA LEU A 307 -16.42 -20.76 -11.75
C LEU A 307 -16.04 -21.89 -12.72
N THR A 308 -16.87 -22.95 -12.80
CA THR A 308 -16.61 -24.11 -13.67
C THR A 308 -16.56 -23.73 -15.15
N GLN A 309 -17.25 -22.65 -15.57
CA GLN A 309 -17.19 -22.13 -16.93
C GLN A 309 -15.77 -21.74 -17.35
N GLY A 310 -14.92 -21.31 -16.41
CA GLY A 310 -13.55 -20.94 -16.67
C GLY A 310 -12.65 -22.12 -17.07
N LEU A 311 -13.03 -23.36 -16.73
CA LEU A 311 -12.30 -24.55 -17.17
C LEU A 311 -12.39 -24.77 -18.68
N SER A 312 -13.38 -24.16 -19.34
CA SER A 312 -13.58 -24.23 -20.80
C SER A 312 -13.03 -23.02 -21.55
N ASP A 313 -12.47 -22.02 -20.87
CA ASP A 313 -11.91 -20.81 -21.48
C ASP A 313 -10.88 -21.15 -22.57
N PRO A 314 -10.80 -20.47 -23.72
CA PRO A 314 -9.81 -20.82 -24.76
C PRO A 314 -8.35 -20.61 -24.35
N VAL A 315 -8.08 -19.87 -23.27
CA VAL A 315 -6.72 -19.56 -22.82
C VAL A 315 -6.35 -20.37 -21.58
N ASP A 316 -5.29 -21.18 -21.68
CA ASP A 316 -4.83 -22.09 -20.63
C ASP A 316 -4.56 -21.39 -19.28
N HIS A 317 -4.02 -20.17 -19.29
CA HIS A 317 -3.80 -19.39 -18.06
C HIS A 317 -5.11 -19.12 -17.32
N VAL A 318 -6.17 -18.80 -18.07
CA VAL A 318 -7.50 -18.53 -17.49
C VAL A 318 -8.09 -19.83 -16.93
N CYS A 319 -7.91 -20.96 -17.62
CA CYS A 319 -8.32 -22.28 -17.10
C CYS A 319 -7.60 -22.63 -15.80
N ILE A 320 -6.29 -22.39 -15.70
CA ILE A 320 -5.51 -22.62 -14.48
C ILE A 320 -6.00 -21.73 -13.34
N ALA A 321 -6.30 -20.46 -13.62
CA ALA A 321 -6.85 -19.53 -12.64
C ALA A 321 -8.20 -19.99 -12.11
N ALA A 322 -9.12 -20.37 -13.01
CA ALA A 322 -10.41 -20.92 -12.67
C ALA A 322 -10.28 -22.21 -11.84
N ALA A 323 -9.41 -23.13 -12.26
CA ALA A 323 -9.16 -24.38 -11.53
C ALA A 323 -8.68 -24.13 -10.10
N LYS A 324 -7.76 -23.18 -9.89
CA LYS A 324 -7.30 -22.82 -8.55
C LYS A 324 -8.39 -22.14 -7.71
N ALA A 325 -9.19 -21.27 -8.31
CA ALA A 325 -10.30 -20.61 -7.63
C ALA A 325 -11.36 -21.61 -7.18
N ILE A 326 -11.67 -22.60 -8.03
CA ILE A 326 -12.54 -23.74 -7.73
C ILE A 326 -11.95 -24.59 -6.61
N ASP A 327 -10.66 -24.94 -6.68
CA ASP A 327 -10.02 -25.83 -5.70
C ASP A 327 -10.05 -25.24 -4.28
N ARG A 328 -9.89 -23.92 -4.16
CA ARG A 328 -9.99 -23.19 -2.88
C ARG A 328 -11.41 -23.10 -2.34
N ASN A 329 -12.41 -23.07 -3.21
CA ASN A 329 -13.82 -22.92 -2.87
C ASN A 329 -14.64 -24.19 -3.12
N PHE A 330 -13.96 -25.35 -3.13
CA PHE A 330 -14.50 -26.59 -3.65
C PHE A 330 -15.72 -27.07 -2.84
N ASN A 331 -16.76 -27.52 -3.55
CA ASN A 331 -17.95 -28.15 -2.95
C ASN A 331 -18.58 -29.17 -3.90
N GLU A 332 -19.54 -29.94 -3.39
CA GLU A 332 -20.21 -31.02 -4.13
C GLU A 332 -20.94 -30.54 -5.41
N ILE A 333 -21.48 -29.32 -5.40
CA ILE A 333 -22.16 -28.75 -6.57
C ILE A 333 -21.13 -28.45 -7.68
N MET A 334 -19.96 -27.91 -7.33
CA MET A 334 -18.86 -27.75 -8.28
C MET A 334 -18.37 -29.10 -8.79
N ALA A 335 -18.23 -30.09 -7.92
CA ALA A 335 -17.82 -31.45 -8.30
C ALA A 335 -18.74 -32.02 -9.38
N ALA A 336 -20.06 -31.93 -9.20
CA ALA A 336 -21.04 -32.34 -10.20
C ALA A 336 -20.91 -31.56 -11.51
N GLY A 337 -20.69 -30.24 -11.44
CA GLY A 337 -20.47 -29.41 -12.63
C GLY A 337 -19.24 -29.76 -13.44
N ILE A 338 -18.12 -30.00 -12.76
CA ILE A 338 -16.85 -30.40 -13.38
C ILE A 338 -17.02 -31.76 -14.08
N LYS A 339 -17.65 -32.74 -13.40
CA LYS A 339 -17.93 -34.06 -13.98
C LYS A 339 -18.84 -33.96 -15.19
N ASN A 340 -19.85 -33.08 -15.14
CA ASN A 340 -20.72 -32.83 -16.29
C ASN A 340 -19.95 -32.25 -17.49
N LEU A 341 -19.11 -31.22 -17.26
CA LEU A 341 -18.25 -30.67 -18.31
C LEU A 341 -17.29 -31.71 -18.91
N ALA A 342 -16.73 -32.58 -18.07
CA ALA A 342 -15.87 -33.68 -18.53
C ALA A 342 -16.64 -34.82 -19.22
N SER A 343 -17.97 -34.86 -19.12
CA SER A 343 -18.78 -35.93 -19.71
C SER A 343 -19.20 -35.69 -21.15
N ASP A 344 -19.07 -34.45 -21.65
CA ASP A 344 -19.60 -34.07 -22.96
C ASP A 344 -18.76 -34.66 -24.11
N ARG A 345 -17.43 -34.48 -24.05
CA ARG A 345 -16.48 -35.05 -25.02
C ARG A 345 -15.23 -35.57 -24.33
N GLU A 346 -14.62 -36.61 -24.90
CA GLU A 346 -13.35 -37.15 -24.37
C GLU A 346 -12.23 -36.08 -24.38
N GLU A 347 -12.20 -35.21 -25.39
CA GLU A 347 -11.26 -34.08 -25.47
C GLU A 347 -11.44 -33.10 -24.29
N ASP A 348 -12.68 -32.82 -23.88
CA ASP A 348 -12.98 -31.94 -22.74
C ASP A 348 -12.50 -32.56 -21.43
N ALA A 349 -12.71 -33.87 -21.25
CA ALA A 349 -12.15 -34.59 -20.11
C ALA A 349 -10.61 -34.53 -20.08
N GLN A 350 -9.93 -34.78 -21.21
CA GLN A 350 -8.47 -34.68 -21.28
C GLN A 350 -7.99 -33.29 -20.89
N ARG A 351 -8.67 -32.27 -21.40
CA ARG A 351 -8.35 -30.86 -21.14
C ARG A 351 -8.53 -30.51 -19.67
N ILE A 352 -9.66 -30.84 -19.07
CA ILE A 352 -9.94 -30.54 -17.66
C ILE A 352 -8.97 -31.27 -16.74
N ILE A 353 -8.66 -32.55 -17.03
CA ILE A 353 -7.67 -33.32 -16.27
C ILE A 353 -6.27 -32.68 -16.38
N LYS A 354 -5.85 -32.29 -17.59
CA LYS A 354 -4.58 -31.57 -17.81
C LYS A 354 -4.55 -30.26 -17.00
N THR A 355 -5.62 -29.48 -17.04
CA THR A 355 -5.74 -28.23 -16.27
C THR A 355 -5.65 -28.49 -14.77
N ALA A 356 -6.35 -29.49 -14.24
CA ALA A 356 -6.30 -29.84 -12.82
C ALA A 356 -4.87 -30.24 -12.38
N ILE A 357 -4.15 -31.00 -13.22
CA ILE A 357 -2.77 -31.40 -12.97
C ILE A 357 -1.83 -30.18 -12.99
N ASN A 358 -1.90 -29.35 -14.03
CA ASN A 358 -1.04 -28.18 -14.19
C ASN A 358 -1.29 -27.11 -13.12
N ALA A 359 -2.54 -26.92 -12.72
CA ALA A 359 -2.94 -26.04 -11.63
C ALA A 359 -2.63 -26.61 -10.24
N GLN A 360 -2.28 -27.91 -10.16
CA GLN A 360 -2.19 -28.68 -8.91
C GLN A 360 -3.48 -28.60 -8.07
N ALA A 361 -4.63 -28.59 -8.74
CA ALA A 361 -5.95 -28.51 -8.13
C ALA A 361 -6.35 -29.89 -7.57
N LYS A 362 -6.05 -30.11 -6.29
CA LYS A 362 -6.19 -31.40 -5.60
C LYS A 362 -7.63 -31.90 -5.59
N GLN A 363 -8.58 -31.03 -5.24
CA GLN A 363 -9.98 -31.38 -5.06
C GLN A 363 -10.66 -31.68 -6.39
N ILE A 364 -10.35 -30.89 -7.43
CA ILE A 364 -10.81 -31.16 -8.80
C ILE A 364 -10.30 -32.53 -9.26
N PHE A 365 -9.01 -32.80 -9.08
CA PHE A 365 -8.40 -34.05 -9.48
C PHE A 365 -9.04 -35.25 -8.77
N LEU A 366 -9.16 -35.21 -7.44
CA LEU A 366 -9.76 -36.29 -6.65
C LEU A 366 -11.21 -36.56 -7.04
N SER A 367 -12.01 -35.51 -7.22
CA SER A 367 -13.39 -35.62 -7.67
C SER A 367 -13.52 -36.35 -9.01
N LEU A 368 -12.61 -36.09 -9.96
CA LEU A 368 -12.57 -36.83 -11.23
C LEU A 368 -12.11 -38.28 -11.03
N MET A 369 -11.21 -38.58 -10.09
CA MET A 369 -10.73 -39.94 -9.84
C MET A 369 -11.77 -40.87 -9.23
N GLU A 370 -12.87 -40.34 -8.68
CA GLU A 370 -14.05 -41.12 -8.27
C GLU A 370 -14.69 -41.88 -9.43
N GLU A 371 -14.55 -41.40 -10.67
CA GLU A 371 -15.06 -42.07 -11.85
C GLU A 371 -13.93 -42.83 -12.58
N GLU A 372 -14.03 -44.16 -12.60
CA GLU A 372 -12.99 -45.03 -13.16
C GLU A 372 -12.59 -44.68 -14.61
N ARG A 373 -13.54 -44.17 -15.41
CA ARG A 373 -13.30 -43.76 -16.80
C ARG A 373 -12.24 -42.66 -16.96
N PHE A 374 -12.05 -41.79 -15.97
CA PHE A 374 -11.08 -40.69 -16.03
C PHE A 374 -9.67 -41.11 -15.60
N GLN A 375 -9.54 -42.21 -14.86
CA GLN A 375 -8.27 -42.64 -14.28
C GLN A 375 -7.18 -42.97 -15.33
N PRO A 376 -7.46 -43.67 -16.45
CA PRO A 376 -6.46 -43.93 -17.49
C PRO A 376 -5.92 -42.64 -18.13
N MET A 377 -6.80 -41.65 -18.32
CA MET A 377 -6.43 -40.35 -18.91
C MET A 377 -5.53 -39.57 -17.96
N ALA A 378 -5.87 -39.53 -16.67
CA ALA A 378 -5.04 -38.91 -15.64
C ALA A 378 -3.66 -39.56 -15.52
N LEU A 379 -3.57 -40.89 -15.53
CA LEU A 379 -2.29 -41.60 -15.52
C LEU A 379 -1.45 -41.28 -16.76
N SER A 380 -2.07 -41.24 -17.94
CA SER A 380 -1.39 -40.85 -19.18
C SER A 380 -0.79 -39.44 -19.10
N GLN A 381 -1.55 -38.47 -18.58
CA GLN A 381 -1.06 -37.10 -18.39
C GLN A 381 0.07 -37.04 -17.33
N LEU A 382 -0.12 -37.68 -16.17
CA LEU A 382 0.88 -37.69 -15.11
C LEU A 382 2.18 -38.39 -15.51
N SER A 383 2.12 -39.43 -16.33
CA SER A 383 3.33 -40.12 -16.83
C SER A 383 4.26 -39.19 -17.61
N ARG A 384 3.71 -38.18 -18.27
CA ARG A 384 4.43 -37.16 -19.05
C ARG A 384 4.78 -35.91 -18.24
N ALA A 385 4.19 -35.77 -17.05
CA ALA A 385 4.42 -34.63 -16.17
C ALA A 385 5.80 -34.70 -15.50
N HIS A 386 6.27 -33.57 -14.98
CA HIS A 386 7.51 -33.49 -14.22
C HIS A 386 7.49 -34.36 -12.96
N GLN A 387 8.66 -34.79 -12.49
CA GLN A 387 8.79 -35.56 -11.26
C GLN A 387 8.12 -34.87 -10.07
N ASP A 388 8.34 -33.58 -9.86
CA ASP A 388 7.66 -32.81 -8.80
C ASP A 388 6.13 -32.91 -8.83
N ILE A 389 5.54 -32.82 -10.03
CA ILE A 389 4.10 -32.89 -10.22
C ILE A 389 3.64 -34.34 -9.97
N ARG A 390 4.39 -35.33 -10.47
CA ARG A 390 4.14 -36.76 -10.20
C ARG A 390 4.21 -37.06 -8.71
N ASP A 391 5.21 -36.55 -8.00
CA ASP A 391 5.41 -36.76 -6.57
C ASP A 391 4.26 -36.15 -5.75
N PHE A 392 3.84 -34.94 -6.12
CA PHE A 392 2.67 -34.28 -5.55
C PHE A 392 1.41 -35.14 -5.69
N PHE A 393 1.08 -35.60 -6.90
CA PHE A 393 -0.11 -36.43 -7.13
C PHE A 393 0.04 -37.87 -6.61
N TYR A 394 1.25 -38.42 -6.57
CA TYR A 394 1.54 -39.70 -5.92
C TYR A 394 1.18 -39.64 -4.43
N ALA A 395 1.63 -38.59 -3.73
CA ALA A 395 1.32 -38.38 -2.32
C ALA A 395 -0.19 -38.26 -2.11
N ILE A 396 -0.88 -37.45 -2.93
CA ILE A 396 -2.34 -37.26 -2.86
C ILE A 396 -3.09 -38.58 -3.09
N LEU A 397 -2.77 -39.31 -4.16
CA LEU A 397 -3.44 -40.57 -4.49
C LEU A 397 -3.26 -41.61 -3.37
N LYS A 398 -2.06 -41.69 -2.79
CA LYS A 398 -1.76 -42.59 -1.68
C LYS A 398 -2.55 -42.23 -0.43
N GLU A 399 -2.59 -40.94 -0.08
CA GLU A 399 -3.33 -40.42 1.08
C GLU A 399 -4.85 -40.71 0.98
N HIS A 400 -5.42 -40.69 -0.22
CA HIS A 400 -6.88 -40.81 -0.44
C HIS A 400 -7.32 -42.20 -0.90
N GLY A 401 -6.52 -43.24 -0.64
CA GLY A 401 -6.93 -44.64 -0.86
C GLY A 401 -6.72 -45.17 -2.29
N TYR A 402 -6.19 -44.37 -3.21
CA TYR A 402 -5.89 -44.76 -4.59
C TYR A 402 -4.50 -45.40 -4.74
N SER A 403 -4.11 -46.28 -3.81
CA SER A 403 -2.78 -46.90 -3.79
C SER A 403 -2.43 -47.62 -5.10
N GLY A 404 -3.40 -48.29 -5.71
CA GLY A 404 -3.21 -48.97 -6.99
C GLY A 404 -2.90 -48.02 -8.17
N LEU A 405 -3.48 -46.81 -8.18
CA LEU A 405 -3.14 -45.77 -9.16
C LEU A 405 -1.78 -45.14 -8.84
N ALA A 406 -1.52 -44.84 -7.56
CA ALA A 406 -0.25 -44.25 -7.12
C ALA A 406 0.94 -45.13 -7.50
N LEU A 407 0.86 -46.45 -7.33
CA LEU A 407 1.91 -47.39 -7.72
C LEU A 407 2.21 -47.37 -9.22
N LYS A 408 1.21 -47.08 -10.08
CA LYS A 408 1.42 -46.97 -11.53
C LYS A 408 2.21 -45.72 -11.92
N LEU A 409 2.35 -44.73 -11.03
CA LEU A 409 3.20 -43.57 -11.23
C LEU A 409 4.68 -43.85 -10.91
N LEU A 410 4.97 -44.95 -10.21
CA LEU A 410 6.33 -45.41 -9.93
C LEU A 410 6.90 -46.19 -11.14
N ALA A 411 7.06 -45.51 -12.28
CA ALA A 411 7.85 -46.00 -13.40
C ALA A 411 9.29 -45.43 -13.32
N PRO A 412 10.31 -46.12 -13.88
CA PRO A 412 11.70 -45.87 -13.52
C PRO A 412 12.18 -44.47 -13.90
N GLU A 413 13.07 -43.92 -13.06
CA GLU A 413 13.73 -42.63 -13.22
C GLU A 413 14.16 -42.41 -14.68
N GLU A 414 13.63 -41.36 -15.33
CA GLU A 414 14.42 -40.71 -16.38
C GLU A 414 15.73 -40.29 -15.72
N LYS A 415 16.86 -40.68 -16.32
CA LYS A 415 18.20 -40.27 -15.86
C LYS A 415 18.14 -38.79 -15.45
N LYS A 416 18.49 -38.49 -14.20
CA LYS A 416 18.67 -37.12 -13.69
C LYS A 416 19.71 -36.39 -14.56
N THR A 417 19.29 -35.89 -15.70
CA THR A 417 20.02 -34.88 -16.43
C THR A 417 19.96 -33.63 -15.56
N VAL A 418 21.11 -33.02 -15.30
CA VAL A 418 21.17 -31.75 -14.57
C VAL A 418 20.44 -30.73 -15.45
N ARG A 419 19.19 -30.43 -15.10
CA ARG A 419 18.37 -29.46 -15.83
C ARG A 419 18.86 -28.06 -15.52
N LYS A 420 18.92 -27.26 -16.58
CA LYS A 420 19.22 -25.84 -16.52
C LYS A 420 18.17 -25.12 -15.68
N ARG A 421 18.59 -24.24 -14.77
CA ARG A 421 17.71 -23.50 -13.87
C ARG A 421 17.23 -22.21 -14.52
N ILE A 422 15.93 -21.93 -14.43
CA ILE A 422 15.33 -20.64 -14.83
C ILE A 422 14.71 -20.03 -13.59
N CYS A 423 15.10 -18.79 -13.28
CA CYS A 423 14.54 -18.04 -12.17
C CYS A 423 13.31 -17.28 -12.64
N ALA A 424 12.19 -17.38 -11.93
CA ALA A 424 10.99 -16.58 -12.19
C ALA A 424 10.58 -15.82 -10.93
N VAL A 425 10.32 -14.52 -11.08
CA VAL A 425 9.94 -13.60 -10.00
C VAL A 425 8.60 -12.94 -10.35
N ASP A 426 7.58 -13.18 -9.54
CA ASP A 426 6.22 -12.67 -9.75
C ASP A 426 5.48 -12.68 -8.41
N ASP A 427 4.77 -11.60 -8.06
CA ASP A 427 4.02 -11.49 -6.82
C ASP A 427 2.72 -12.30 -6.83
N SER A 428 2.25 -12.74 -8.00
CA SER A 428 1.15 -13.70 -8.11
C SER A 428 1.65 -15.15 -7.97
N ARG A 429 1.27 -15.80 -6.86
CA ARG A 429 1.42 -17.25 -6.67
C ARG A 429 0.76 -18.08 -7.77
N MET A 430 -0.27 -17.54 -8.42
CA MET A 430 -0.93 -18.18 -9.54
C MET A 430 -0.04 -18.16 -10.78
N ILE A 431 0.56 -17.01 -11.12
CA ILE A 431 1.53 -16.91 -12.21
C ILE A 431 2.78 -17.75 -11.92
N LEU A 432 3.30 -17.77 -10.69
CA LEU A 432 4.42 -18.65 -10.33
C LEU A 432 4.13 -20.13 -10.58
N SER A 433 2.90 -20.60 -10.34
CA SER A 433 2.52 -21.99 -10.68
C SER A 433 2.43 -22.26 -12.18
N ILE A 434 2.06 -21.23 -12.96
CA ILE A 434 2.06 -21.29 -14.42
C ILE A 434 3.51 -21.36 -14.93
N TYR A 435 4.43 -20.55 -14.37
CA TYR A 435 5.86 -20.69 -14.65
C TYR A 435 6.35 -22.09 -14.31
N LYS A 436 6.00 -22.63 -13.13
CA LYS A 436 6.40 -23.98 -12.71
C LYS A 436 6.05 -25.02 -13.76
N SER A 437 4.77 -25.10 -14.12
CA SER A 437 4.26 -26.08 -15.09
C SER A 437 4.87 -25.88 -16.48
N THR A 438 4.94 -24.64 -16.96
CA THR A 438 5.46 -24.32 -18.31
C THR A 438 6.96 -24.57 -18.42
N LEU A 439 7.75 -24.21 -17.41
CA LEU A 439 9.20 -24.44 -17.40
C LEU A 439 9.54 -25.93 -17.35
N HIS A 440 8.78 -26.70 -16.58
CA HIS A 440 8.91 -28.14 -16.55
C HIS A 440 8.58 -28.81 -17.90
N GLU A 441 7.51 -28.35 -18.57
CA GLU A 441 7.13 -28.81 -19.93
C GLU A 441 8.26 -28.53 -20.94
N LEU A 442 8.94 -27.38 -20.79
CA LEU A 442 10.09 -26.99 -21.61
C LEU A 442 11.41 -27.66 -21.19
N GLY A 443 11.41 -28.52 -20.16
CA GLY A 443 12.58 -29.27 -19.72
C GLY A 443 13.54 -28.50 -18.80
N TYR A 444 13.12 -27.37 -18.24
CA TYR A 444 13.91 -26.56 -17.30
C TYR A 444 13.51 -26.80 -15.85
N GLU A 445 14.41 -26.43 -14.94
CA GLU A 445 14.17 -26.45 -13.50
C GLU A 445 13.75 -25.04 -13.02
N PRO A 446 12.49 -24.85 -12.58
CA PRO A 446 12.01 -23.56 -12.12
C PRO A 446 12.53 -23.22 -10.71
N VAL A 447 13.08 -22.01 -10.55
CA VAL A 447 13.37 -21.40 -9.25
C VAL A 447 12.46 -20.19 -9.08
N LEU A 448 11.52 -20.25 -8.14
CA LEU A 448 10.40 -19.32 -8.07
C LEU A 448 10.51 -18.42 -6.84
N PHE A 449 10.25 -17.13 -7.01
CA PHE A 449 10.23 -16.16 -5.92
C PHE A 449 8.98 -15.27 -5.99
N GLU A 450 8.26 -15.19 -4.88
CA GLU A 450 7.15 -14.23 -4.70
C GLU A 450 7.66 -12.82 -4.41
N PHE A 451 8.86 -12.73 -3.80
CA PHE A 451 9.46 -11.47 -3.38
C PHE A 451 10.78 -11.22 -4.12
N PRO A 452 10.95 -10.06 -4.80
CA PRO A 452 12.18 -9.74 -5.54
C PRO A 452 13.45 -9.72 -4.68
N ALA A 453 13.33 -9.32 -3.41
CA ALA A 453 14.45 -9.30 -2.47
C ALA A 453 15.06 -10.69 -2.26
N SER A 454 14.21 -11.72 -2.16
CA SER A 454 14.65 -13.11 -2.01
C SER A 454 15.32 -13.64 -3.28
N ALA A 455 14.86 -13.21 -4.46
CA ALA A 455 15.51 -13.54 -5.73
C ALA A 455 16.92 -12.93 -5.81
N LEU A 456 17.08 -11.66 -5.40
CA LEU A 456 18.38 -10.99 -5.35
C LEU A 456 19.36 -11.67 -4.42
N GLU A 457 18.92 -12.05 -3.21
CA GLU A 457 19.74 -12.79 -2.26
C GLU A 457 20.22 -14.12 -2.85
N TRP A 458 19.30 -14.89 -3.46
CA TRP A 458 19.64 -16.17 -4.08
C TRP A 458 20.62 -16.04 -5.25
N LEU A 459 20.49 -14.99 -6.06
CA LEU A 459 21.35 -14.67 -7.20
C LEU A 459 22.80 -14.32 -6.81
N GLN A 460 23.07 -14.02 -5.54
CA GLN A 460 24.44 -13.79 -5.06
C GLN A 460 25.30 -15.07 -5.08
N SER A 461 24.67 -16.23 -4.86
CA SER A 461 25.36 -17.53 -4.76
C SER A 461 24.99 -18.50 -5.90
N ASN A 462 24.04 -18.13 -6.76
CA ASN A 462 23.54 -18.98 -7.83
C ASN A 462 23.37 -18.18 -9.11
N THR A 463 23.77 -18.76 -10.24
CA THR A 463 23.51 -18.18 -11.56
C THR A 463 22.57 -19.11 -12.33
N PRO A 464 21.30 -18.70 -12.56
CA PRO A 464 20.41 -19.40 -13.47
C PRO A 464 20.78 -19.05 -14.91
N GLU A 465 20.19 -19.73 -15.88
CA GLU A 465 20.42 -19.43 -17.29
C GLU A 465 19.64 -18.19 -17.74
N MET A 466 18.56 -17.86 -17.04
CA MET A 466 17.70 -16.72 -17.34
C MET A 466 16.89 -16.32 -16.11
N VAL A 467 16.54 -15.04 -16.02
CA VAL A 467 15.52 -14.51 -15.09
C VAL A 467 14.29 -14.06 -15.88
N LEU A 468 13.12 -14.56 -15.50
CA LEU A 468 11.82 -14.05 -15.89
C LEU A 468 11.29 -13.19 -14.74
N THR A 469 10.86 -11.96 -15.00
CA THR A 469 10.34 -11.09 -13.93
C THR A 469 9.08 -10.38 -14.38
N ASP A 470 8.10 -10.26 -13.47
CA ASP A 470 7.00 -9.32 -13.65
C ASP A 470 7.49 -7.87 -13.60
N LEU A 471 6.73 -6.96 -14.21
CA LEU A 471 7.01 -5.52 -14.19
C LEU A 471 6.57 -4.87 -12.87
N ASN A 472 5.35 -5.16 -12.43
CA ASN A 472 4.67 -4.49 -11.34
C ASN A 472 4.63 -5.39 -10.11
N MET A 473 5.66 -5.32 -9.29
CA MET A 473 5.71 -6.00 -8.00
C MET A 473 5.77 -4.97 -6.85
N PRO A 474 5.25 -5.31 -5.66
CA PRO A 474 5.36 -4.44 -4.48
C PRO A 474 6.81 -4.17 -4.10
N ASP A 475 7.06 -2.95 -3.60
CA ASP A 475 8.32 -2.43 -3.06
C ASP A 475 9.51 -2.37 -4.05
N ILE A 476 9.83 -3.46 -4.76
CA ILE A 476 10.87 -3.55 -5.80
C ILE A 476 10.21 -3.91 -7.13
N THR A 477 10.21 -3.00 -8.10
CA THR A 477 9.66 -3.27 -9.43
C THR A 477 10.55 -4.21 -10.24
N GLY A 478 10.04 -4.82 -11.31
CA GLY A 478 10.87 -5.59 -12.24
C GLY A 478 12.01 -4.78 -12.85
N ILE A 479 11.79 -3.48 -13.06
CA ILE A 479 12.81 -2.55 -13.57
C ILE A 479 13.92 -2.39 -12.53
N ASP A 480 13.56 -2.18 -11.26
CA ASP A 480 14.54 -2.01 -10.18
C ASP A 480 15.30 -3.31 -9.91
N LEU A 481 14.60 -4.46 -9.91
CA LEU A 481 15.22 -5.78 -9.86
C LEU A 481 16.24 -5.96 -10.98
N THR A 482 15.89 -5.58 -12.22
CA THR A 482 16.80 -5.66 -13.36
C THR A 482 18.04 -4.78 -13.16
N ARG A 483 17.88 -3.55 -12.66
CA ARG A 483 19.02 -2.65 -12.38
C ARG A 483 19.97 -3.25 -11.35
N GLU A 484 19.43 -3.84 -10.28
CA GLU A 484 20.24 -4.53 -9.28
C GLU A 484 21.00 -5.73 -9.85
N ILE A 485 20.34 -6.56 -10.67
CA ILE A 485 21.00 -7.68 -11.38
C ILE A 485 22.13 -7.17 -12.27
N ARG A 486 21.93 -6.05 -12.97
CA ARG A 486 22.93 -5.46 -13.88
C ARG A 486 24.17 -4.89 -13.20
N LYS A 487 24.16 -4.72 -11.88
CA LYS A 487 25.37 -4.37 -11.12
C LYS A 487 26.37 -5.54 -11.06
N SER A 488 25.88 -6.78 -11.15
CA SER A 488 26.68 -8.00 -10.98
C SER A 488 26.79 -8.83 -12.26
N PHE A 489 25.82 -8.75 -13.18
CA PHE A 489 25.76 -9.57 -14.38
C PHE A 489 25.50 -8.75 -15.65
N SER A 490 26.27 -9.00 -16.73
CA SER A 490 25.99 -8.38 -18.02
C SER A 490 24.74 -8.99 -18.70
N LYS A 491 24.21 -8.32 -19.74
CA LYS A 491 23.09 -8.87 -20.54
C LYS A 491 23.40 -10.23 -21.19
N LYS A 492 24.68 -10.53 -21.42
CA LYS A 492 25.12 -11.80 -22.02
C LYS A 492 25.27 -12.90 -20.97
N ASP A 493 25.75 -12.55 -19.78
CA ASP A 493 25.98 -13.53 -18.71
C ASP A 493 24.67 -13.99 -18.08
N LEU A 494 23.70 -13.07 -17.95
CA LEU A 494 22.38 -13.38 -17.41
C LEU A 494 21.28 -12.62 -18.18
N PRO A 495 20.64 -13.28 -19.16
CA PRO A 495 19.43 -12.78 -19.81
C PRO A 495 18.31 -12.51 -18.80
N VAL A 496 17.71 -11.32 -18.87
CA VAL A 496 16.53 -10.95 -18.07
C VAL A 496 15.38 -10.64 -19.02
N ILE A 497 14.26 -11.33 -18.87
CA ILE A 497 13.06 -11.16 -19.68
C ILE A 497 11.97 -10.59 -18.79
N MET A 498 11.43 -9.44 -19.18
CA MET A 498 10.27 -8.85 -18.52
C MET A 498 9.01 -9.54 -19.03
N VAL A 499 8.10 -9.91 -18.14
CA VAL A 499 6.83 -10.56 -18.50
C VAL A 499 5.68 -9.73 -17.91
N THR A 500 4.92 -9.02 -18.75
CA THR A 500 3.95 -8.02 -18.26
C THR A 500 2.57 -8.15 -18.93
N THR A 501 1.51 -7.72 -18.23
CA THR A 501 0.18 -7.54 -18.82
C THR A 501 0.01 -6.18 -19.49
N GLN A 502 0.88 -5.20 -19.20
CA GLN A 502 0.72 -3.80 -19.61
C GLN A 502 1.35 -3.50 -20.97
N ASP A 503 0.77 -2.53 -21.68
CA ASP A 503 1.24 -2.04 -22.99
C ASP A 503 1.75 -0.58 -22.95
N GLU A 504 2.15 -0.09 -21.78
CA GLU A 504 2.60 1.29 -21.66
C GLU A 504 3.97 1.49 -22.32
N ALA A 505 4.02 2.34 -23.37
CA ALA A 505 5.24 2.64 -24.12
C ALA A 505 6.38 3.19 -23.24
N ASN A 506 6.04 3.95 -22.19
CA ASN A 506 7.02 4.50 -21.26
C ASN A 506 7.67 3.41 -20.39
N ASP A 507 6.87 2.48 -19.88
CA ASP A 507 7.38 1.37 -19.06
C ASP A 507 8.27 0.43 -19.88
N ASN A 508 7.89 0.18 -21.14
CA ASN A 508 8.72 -0.59 -22.08
C ASN A 508 10.07 0.09 -22.34
N LYS A 509 10.09 1.41 -22.52
CA LYS A 509 11.34 2.17 -22.69
C LYS A 509 12.20 2.11 -21.43
N ALA A 510 11.61 2.33 -20.26
CA ALA A 510 12.31 2.29 -18.98
C ALA A 510 12.88 0.88 -18.67
N ALA A 511 12.15 -0.18 -19.03
CA ALA A 511 12.63 -1.56 -18.92
C ALA A 511 13.85 -1.83 -19.81
N LEU A 512 13.81 -1.38 -21.08
CA LEU A 512 14.93 -1.53 -22.01
C LEU A 512 16.19 -0.78 -21.53
N GLU A 513 16.01 0.44 -21.01
CA GLU A 513 17.07 1.25 -20.41
C GLU A 513 17.65 0.62 -19.13
N ALA A 514 16.80 0.01 -18.29
CA ALA A 514 17.24 -0.74 -17.11
C ALA A 514 18.06 -1.99 -17.46
N GLY A 515 17.96 -2.46 -18.70
CA GLY A 515 18.83 -3.49 -19.23
C GLY A 515 18.18 -4.85 -19.43
N VAL A 516 16.86 -4.92 -19.57
CA VAL A 516 16.19 -6.18 -19.98
C VAL A 516 16.65 -6.60 -21.39
N ASN A 517 16.60 -7.90 -21.65
CA ASN A 517 16.94 -8.48 -22.94
C ASN A 517 15.72 -8.49 -23.87
N ASP A 518 14.54 -8.81 -23.34
CA ASP A 518 13.29 -8.84 -24.09
C ASP A 518 12.09 -8.59 -23.18
N ILE A 519 10.93 -8.33 -23.81
CA ILE A 519 9.65 -8.15 -23.13
C ILE A 519 8.64 -9.12 -23.73
N LEU A 520 8.08 -9.99 -22.90
CA LEU A 520 7.04 -10.94 -23.25
C LEU A 520 5.70 -10.48 -22.65
N ARG A 521 4.62 -10.63 -23.42
CA ARG A 521 3.27 -10.28 -22.94
C ARG A 521 2.57 -11.46 -22.30
N LYS A 522 1.85 -11.19 -21.22
CA LYS A 522 0.87 -12.12 -20.63
C LYS A 522 -0.44 -12.09 -21.46
N PRO A 523 -1.12 -13.23 -21.64
CA PRO A 523 -0.70 -14.58 -21.25
C PRO A 523 0.41 -15.11 -22.19
N PHE A 524 1.40 -15.79 -21.62
CA PHE A 524 2.42 -16.50 -22.38
C PHE A 524 2.04 -17.96 -22.59
N THR A 525 2.69 -18.64 -23.52
CA THR A 525 2.57 -20.08 -23.75
C THR A 525 3.95 -20.74 -23.70
N ALA A 526 3.99 -22.08 -23.57
CA ALA A 526 5.23 -22.85 -23.71
C ALA A 526 5.94 -22.53 -25.04
N GLU A 527 5.20 -22.33 -26.12
CA GLU A 527 5.75 -21.93 -27.42
C GLU A 527 6.41 -20.54 -27.37
N SER A 528 5.73 -19.55 -26.80
CA SER A 528 6.27 -18.17 -26.72
C SER A 528 7.50 -18.08 -25.82
N LEU A 529 7.50 -18.76 -24.66
CA LEU A 529 8.67 -18.85 -23.79
C LEU A 529 9.80 -19.64 -24.47
N GLY A 530 9.47 -20.74 -25.14
CA GLY A 530 10.43 -21.51 -25.93
C GLY A 530 11.11 -20.70 -27.04
N ALA A 531 10.38 -19.77 -27.68
CA ALA A 531 10.95 -18.86 -28.66
C ALA A 531 11.95 -17.88 -28.05
N VAL A 532 11.64 -17.34 -26.86
CA VAL A 532 12.57 -16.50 -26.09
C VAL A 532 13.81 -17.29 -25.68
N PHE A 533 13.63 -18.52 -25.20
CA PHE A 533 14.75 -19.37 -24.80
C PHE A 533 15.67 -19.68 -25.98
N LYS A 534 15.14 -20.04 -27.15
CA LYS A 534 15.93 -20.24 -28.37
C LYS A 534 16.74 -19.01 -28.82
N LYS A 535 16.32 -17.81 -28.43
CA LYS A 535 16.97 -16.55 -28.80
C LYS A 535 18.14 -16.20 -27.88
N TYR A 536 18.10 -16.63 -26.62
CA TYR A 536 19.03 -16.16 -25.58
C TYR A 536 19.78 -17.27 -24.82
N LEU A 537 19.38 -18.54 -24.97
CA LEU A 537 20.04 -19.74 -24.43
C LEU A 537 20.62 -20.59 -25.57
#